data_AF-A0A5E7JE31-F1
#
_entry.id   AF-A0A5E7JE31-F1
#
_cell.length_a   1.000
_cell.length_b   1.000
_cell.length_c   1.000
_cell.angle_alpha   90.00
_cell.angle_beta   90.00
_cell.angle_gamma   90.00
#
_symmetry.space_group_name_H-M   'P 1'
#
loop_
_entity.id
_entity.type
_entity.pdbx_description
1 polymer ?
#
loop_
_entity_poly.entity_id
_entity_poly.type
_entity_poly.pdbx_seq_one_letter_code
_entity_poly.pdbx_strand_id
1 'polypeptide(L)'
;MKKRHGPEFRAAQLDLAKCPACHGRAVIVGVFHELACVQCNASGWVTAETGDALPLDVLVTQLSIRLQAAHHQIEQLKRPVLMSGPAAQYEQNNRRGAGGSNFTGD
;
A
#
# COMPACT_ATOMS: atom_id res chain seq x y z
N MET A 1 -5.82 24.92 30.27
CA MET A 1 -6.44 23.58 30.28
C MET A 1 -6.31 22.97 28.89
N LYS A 2 -5.48 21.92 28.72
CA LYS A 2 -5.32 21.26 27.43
C LYS A 2 -6.60 20.49 27.12
N LYS A 3 -7.28 20.83 26.02
CA LYS A 3 -8.44 20.08 25.52
C LYS A 3 -7.96 18.66 25.22
N ARG A 4 -8.41 17.68 26.02
CA ARG A 4 -8.20 16.27 25.71
C ARG A 4 -9.08 15.95 24.51
N HIS A 5 -8.46 15.81 23.34
CA HIS A 5 -9.15 15.33 22.16
C HIS A 5 -9.73 13.95 22.49
N GLY A 6 -10.98 13.71 22.09
CA GLY A 6 -11.66 12.43 22.28
C GLY A 6 -10.87 11.28 21.65
N PRO A 7 -11.26 10.02 21.91
CA PRO A 7 -10.61 8.87 21.29
C PRO A 7 -10.56 9.07 19.77
N GLU A 8 -9.42 8.79 19.15
CA GLU A 8 -9.32 8.90 17.70
C GLU A 8 -10.40 8.02 17.08
N PHE A 9 -11.21 8.59 16.19
CA PHE A 9 -12.31 7.89 15.53
C PHE A 9 -11.84 6.80 14.56
N ARG A 10 -10.53 6.58 14.44
CA ARG A 10 -9.90 5.58 13.55
C ARG A 10 -8.89 4.79 14.35
N ALA A 11 -8.80 3.49 14.07
CA ALA A 11 -7.74 2.67 14.62
C ALA A 11 -6.39 3.22 14.14
N ALA A 12 -5.49 3.53 15.10
CA ALA A 12 -4.17 4.03 14.78
C ALA A 12 -3.37 2.96 14.03
N GLN A 13 -2.74 3.35 12.92
CA GLN A 13 -1.83 2.49 12.20
C GLN A 13 -0.54 2.35 13.00
N LEU A 14 -0.22 1.13 13.41
CA LEU A 14 1.01 0.81 14.13
C LEU A 14 2.17 0.64 13.16
N ASP A 15 3.36 0.97 13.63
CA ASP A 15 4.58 0.63 12.91
C ASP A 15 4.90 -0.86 13.09
N LEU A 16 5.06 -1.56 11.96
CA LEU A 16 5.32 -3.00 11.94
C LEU A 16 6.60 -3.28 11.17
N ALA A 17 7.46 -4.11 11.75
CA ALA A 17 8.62 -4.67 11.10
C ALA A 17 8.33 -6.09 10.58
N LYS A 18 9.10 -6.52 9.58
CA LYS A 18 9.08 -7.92 9.16
C LYS A 18 9.58 -8.80 10.30
N CYS A 19 8.87 -9.89 10.55
CA CYS A 19 9.27 -10.88 11.54
C CYS A 19 10.70 -11.39 11.23
N PRO A 20 11.65 -11.33 12.18
CA PRO A 20 13.02 -11.76 11.93
C PRO A 20 13.15 -13.27 11.71
N ALA A 21 12.25 -14.08 12.27
CA ALA A 21 12.33 -15.54 12.13
C ALA A 21 11.83 -16.07 10.78
N CYS A 22 10.79 -15.46 10.19
CA CYS A 22 10.29 -15.87 8.87
C CYS A 22 10.63 -14.88 7.75
N HIS A 23 11.28 -13.76 8.05
CA HIS A 23 11.58 -12.66 7.12
C HIS A 23 10.35 -12.11 6.40
N GLY A 24 9.20 -12.13 7.08
CA GLY A 24 7.92 -11.68 6.51
C GLY A 24 7.18 -12.72 5.67
N ARG A 25 7.69 -13.95 5.55
CA ARG A 25 7.01 -15.02 4.78
C ARG A 25 5.81 -15.63 5.50
N ALA A 26 5.60 -15.31 6.77
CA ALA A 26 4.59 -15.93 7.65
C ALA A 26 4.78 -17.44 7.92
N VAL A 27 5.73 -18.09 7.26
CA VAL A 27 6.04 -19.51 7.41
C VAL A 27 7.54 -19.75 7.59
N ILE A 28 7.88 -20.88 8.21
CA ILE A 28 9.24 -21.40 8.37
C ILE A 28 9.31 -22.74 7.64
N VAL A 29 10.45 -23.03 7.01
CA VAL A 29 10.66 -24.30 6.30
C VAL A 29 10.96 -25.38 7.34
N GLY A 30 10.04 -26.33 7.50
CA GLY A 30 10.27 -27.56 8.26
C GLY A 30 10.97 -28.62 7.41
N VAL A 31 11.13 -29.82 7.94
CA VAL A 31 11.82 -30.93 7.25
C VAL A 31 11.04 -31.40 6.00
N PHE A 32 9.72 -31.32 6.03
CA PHE A 32 8.86 -31.86 4.96
C PHE A 32 7.87 -30.86 4.36
N HIS A 33 7.57 -29.76 5.05
CA HIS A 33 6.57 -28.77 4.64
C HIS A 33 6.82 -27.43 5.35
N GLU A 34 6.12 -26.40 4.88
CA GLU A 34 6.11 -25.09 5.53
C GLU A 34 5.23 -25.11 6.78
N LEU A 35 5.76 -24.59 7.87
CA LEU A 35 5.08 -24.46 9.16
C LEU A 35 4.73 -23.01 9.40
N ALA A 36 3.53 -22.76 9.94
CA ALA A 36 3.12 -21.44 10.38
C ALA A 36 4.14 -20.85 11.37
N CYS A 37 4.60 -19.62 11.11
CA CYS A 37 5.55 -18.95 11.98
C CYS A 37 4.84 -18.48 13.26
N VAL A 38 5.01 -19.24 14.35
CA VAL A 38 4.38 -18.95 15.65
C VAL A 38 4.85 -17.63 16.27
N GLN A 39 6.07 -17.18 15.97
CA GLN A 39 6.63 -15.93 16.51
C GLN A 39 5.96 -14.66 15.97
N CYS A 40 5.15 -14.77 14.91
CA CYS A 40 4.44 -13.63 14.35
C CYS A 40 2.97 -13.93 14.07
N ASN A 41 2.42 -14.96 14.73
CA ASN A 41 1.05 -15.43 14.50
C ASN A 41 0.75 -15.67 13.00
N ALA A 42 1.72 -16.22 12.28
CA ALA A 42 1.64 -16.48 10.84
C ALA A 42 1.24 -15.26 9.99
N SER A 43 1.62 -14.05 10.41
CA SER A 43 1.37 -12.83 9.63
C SER A 43 2.59 -12.33 8.86
N GLY A 44 3.79 -12.72 9.30
CA GLY A 44 5.03 -12.12 8.83
C GLY A 44 5.37 -10.77 9.45
N TRP A 45 4.56 -10.25 10.38
CA TRP A 45 4.74 -8.93 10.98
C TRP A 45 4.85 -9.01 12.50
N VAL A 46 5.69 -8.13 13.05
CA VAL A 46 5.91 -7.90 14.48
C VAL A 46 5.90 -6.40 14.75
N THR A 47 5.80 -6.00 16.02
CA THR A 47 5.93 -4.58 16.39
C THR A 47 7.31 -4.08 15.97
N ALA A 48 7.40 -2.88 15.38
CA ALA A 48 8.70 -2.32 14.99
C ALA A 48 9.57 -1.96 16.20
N GLU A 49 8.93 -1.57 17.30
CA GLU A 49 9.62 -1.12 18.52
C GLU A 49 10.26 -2.27 19.31
N THR A 50 9.52 -3.36 19.54
CA THR A 50 9.97 -4.47 20.41
C THR A 50 10.31 -5.74 19.64
N GLY A 51 9.81 -5.90 18.42
CA GLY A 51 9.95 -7.14 17.65
C GLY A 51 8.98 -8.24 18.11
N ASP A 52 7.99 -7.92 18.93
CA ASP A 52 7.04 -8.88 19.48
C ASP A 52 5.87 -9.17 18.54
N ALA A 53 5.29 -10.36 18.71
CA ALA A 53 4.05 -10.71 18.06
C ALA A 53 2.91 -9.79 18.55
N LEU A 54 2.09 -9.32 17.60
CA LEU A 54 0.91 -8.54 17.94
C LEU A 54 -0.22 -9.44 18.46
N PRO A 55 -1.05 -8.96 19.41
CA PRO A 55 -2.32 -9.57 19.74
C PRO A 55 -3.16 -9.78 18.48
N LEU A 56 -3.89 -10.89 18.38
CA LEU A 56 -4.51 -11.32 17.12
C LEU A 56 -5.56 -10.32 16.60
N ASP A 57 -6.37 -9.74 17.49
CA ASP A 57 -7.36 -8.71 17.18
C ASP A 57 -6.72 -7.41 16.65
N VAL A 58 -5.61 -6.99 17.27
CA VAL A 58 -4.81 -5.84 16.82
C VAL A 58 -4.17 -6.15 15.47
N LEU A 59 -3.57 -7.34 15.32
CA LEU A 59 -2.91 -7.79 14.12
C LEU A 59 -3.86 -7.81 12.91
N VAL A 60 -5.05 -8.39 13.06
CA VAL A 60 -6.08 -8.42 12.01
C VAL A 60 -6.43 -6.99 11.57
N THR A 61 -6.61 -6.09 12.53
CA THR A 61 -6.90 -4.67 12.25
C THR A 61 -5.77 -4.03 11.44
N GLN A 62 -4.51 -4.19 11.88
CA GLN A 62 -3.34 -3.63 11.20
C GLN A 62 -3.14 -4.20 9.79
N LEU A 63 -3.35 -5.50 9.60
CA LEU A 63 -3.27 -6.15 8.29
C LEU A 63 -4.36 -5.65 7.35
N SER A 64 -5.59 -5.44 7.85
CA SER A 64 -6.68 -4.87 7.06
C SER A 64 -6.34 -3.47 6.55
N ILE A 65 -5.82 -2.60 7.43
CA ILE A 65 -5.38 -1.24 7.07
C ILE A 65 -4.30 -1.29 5.97
N ARG A 66 -3.28 -2.14 6.13
CA ARG A 66 -2.18 -2.28 5.15
C ARG A 66 -2.67 -2.83 3.82
N LEU A 67 -3.55 -3.82 3.83
CA LEU A 67 -4.13 -4.41 2.61
C LEU A 67 -4.95 -3.36 1.84
N GLN A 68 -5.78 -2.58 2.53
CA GLN A 68 -6.54 -1.50 1.92
C GLN A 68 -5.63 -0.44 1.30
N ALA A 69 -4.56 -0.03 2.01
CA ALA A 69 -3.58 0.92 1.50
C ALA A 69 -2.86 0.39 0.23
N ALA A 70 -2.45 -0.89 0.25
CA ALA A 70 -1.80 -1.53 -0.90
C ALA A 70 -2.75 -1.61 -2.11
N HIS A 71 -4.01 -2.02 -1.91
CA HIS A 71 -5.00 -2.02 -2.98
C HIS A 71 -5.21 -0.62 -3.57
N HIS A 72 -5.31 0.40 -2.73
CA HIS A 72 -5.45 1.78 -3.20
C HIS A 72 -4.24 2.23 -4.03
N GLN A 73 -3.01 1.92 -3.61
CA GLN A 73 -1.80 2.20 -4.37
C GLN A 73 -1.78 1.47 -5.72
N ILE A 74 -2.15 0.19 -5.74
CA ILE A 74 -2.25 -0.60 -6.98
C ILE A 74 -3.25 0.04 -7.94
N GLU A 75 -4.43 0.43 -7.46
CA GLU A 75 -5.45 1.07 -8.30
C GLU A 75 -5.00 2.44 -8.82
N GLN A 76 -4.24 3.22 -8.03
CA GLN A 76 -3.62 4.45 -8.49
C GLN A 76 -2.60 4.22 -9.61
N LEU A 77 -1.79 3.16 -9.52
CA LEU A 77 -0.80 2.80 -10.52
C LEU A 77 -1.42 2.20 -11.80
N LYS A 78 -2.55 1.49 -11.67
CA LYS A 78 -3.30 0.94 -12.80
C LYS A 78 -4.08 1.99 -13.58
N ARG A 79 -4.47 3.09 -12.94
CA ARG A 79 -5.15 4.18 -13.64
C ARG A 79 -4.25 4.60 -14.80
N PRO A 80 -4.72 4.52 -16.06
CA PRO A 80 -3.95 5.01 -17.17
C PRO A 80 -3.56 6.44 -16.80
N VAL A 81 -2.29 6.77 -16.95
CA VAL A 81 -1.86 8.15 -16.85
C VAL A 81 -2.64 8.84 -17.96
N LEU A 82 -3.78 9.44 -17.60
CA LEU A 82 -4.38 10.48 -18.40
C LEU A 82 -3.26 11.48 -18.49
N MET A 83 -2.54 11.45 -19.61
CA MET A 83 -1.64 12.51 -20.01
C MET A 83 -2.53 13.76 -19.98
N SER A 84 -2.65 14.43 -18.83
CA SER A 84 -3.47 15.63 -18.68
C SER A 84 -2.58 16.86 -18.74
N GLY A 85 -1.39 16.69 -19.32
CA GLY A 85 -0.46 17.77 -19.65
C GLY A 85 -0.49 18.09 -21.14
N PRO A 86 0.29 19.10 -21.57
CA PRO A 86 0.38 19.53 -22.97
C PRO A 86 0.66 18.38 -23.94
N ALA A 87 1.37 17.33 -23.49
CA ALA A 87 1.64 16.12 -24.25
C ALA A 87 0.40 15.44 -24.86
N ALA A 88 -0.74 15.41 -24.16
CA ALA A 88 -1.97 14.83 -24.73
C ALA A 88 -2.64 15.69 -25.79
N GLN A 89 -2.29 16.98 -25.90
CA GLN A 89 -2.77 17.81 -26.99
C GLN A 89 -2.02 17.48 -28.29
N TYR A 90 -0.76 17.03 -28.20
CA TYR A 90 0.04 16.60 -29.37
C TYR A 90 -0.38 15.22 -29.89
N GLU A 91 -0.85 14.31 -29.03
CA GLU A 91 -1.31 12.97 -29.44
C GLU A 91 -2.78 12.94 -29.92
N GLN A 92 -3.53 14.03 -29.75
CA GLN A 92 -4.88 14.13 -30.30
C GLN A 92 -4.82 14.27 -31.83
N ASN A 93 -5.43 13.30 -32.53
CA ASN A 93 -5.60 13.38 -33.98
C ASN A 93 -6.41 14.62 -34.33
N ASN A 94 -5.85 15.49 -35.17
CA ASN A 94 -6.42 16.77 -35.56
C ASN A 94 -7.70 16.52 -36.40
N ARG A 95 -8.86 16.39 -35.74
CA ARG A 95 -10.15 16.05 -36.40
C ARG A 95 -10.75 17.19 -37.23
N ARG A 96 -10.08 18.33 -37.34
CA ARG A 96 -10.57 19.48 -38.14
C ARG A 96 -10.02 19.43 -39.56
N GLY A 97 -10.59 18.54 -40.37
CA GLY A 97 -10.59 18.63 -41.83
C GLY A 97 -9.23 18.58 -42.55
N ALA A 98 -9.26 18.66 -43.88
CA ALA A 98 -8.07 18.63 -44.72
C ALA A 98 -7.19 19.86 -44.44
N GLY A 99 -6.01 19.64 -43.84
CA GLY A 99 -5.00 20.68 -43.59
C GLY A 99 -4.54 20.85 -42.14
N GLY A 100 -4.79 19.90 -41.24
CA GLY A 100 -4.41 19.99 -39.82
C GLY A 100 -2.92 20.21 -39.57
N SER A 101 -2.51 21.47 -39.41
CA SER A 101 -1.19 21.86 -38.91
C SER A 101 -1.31 22.43 -37.50
N ASN A 102 -0.38 22.03 -36.63
CA ASN A 102 -0.22 22.60 -35.30
C ASN A 102 0.74 23.78 -35.41
N PHE A 103 0.23 25.01 -35.29
CA PHE A 103 1.05 26.22 -35.25
C PHE A 103 1.52 26.46 -33.81
N THR A 104 2.83 26.34 -33.58
CA THR A 104 3.52 26.85 -32.38
C THR A 104 4.46 27.97 -32.83
N GLY A 105 4.02 29.22 -32.67
CA GLY A 105 4.86 30.41 -32.82
C GLY A 105 5.65 30.67 -31.54
N ASP A 106 6.91 31.06 -31.69
CA ASP A 106 7.82 31.47 -30.62
C ASP A 106 7.59 32.93 -30.17
#